data_AF-A0AAD7EN36-F1
#
_entry.id   AF-A0AAD7EN36-F1
#
_cell.length_a   1.000
_cell.length_b   1.000
_cell.length_c   1.000
_cell.angle_alpha   90.00
_cell.angle_beta   90.00
_cell.angle_gamma   90.00
#
_symmetry.space_group_name_H-M   'P 1'
#
loop_
_entity.id
_entity.type
_entity.pdbx_description
1 polymer ?
#
loop_
_entity_poly.entity_id
_entity_poly.type
_entity_poly.pdbx_seq_one_letter_code
_entity_poly.pdbx_strand_id
1 'polypeptide(L)'
;GWILGQKLRGFQTGLGPLQFTNTIALVSIASEPSPEFMAQWIASNREYSAFAGLKLLGFNLSKHSSSTAVQVAFLCFYRWLDHFLTNADKRDLHFGPIFAEQLLCKVARWQNCLLHMGRNYNLLEKAETLFEPEEWTPGGNFEDHTKFPIPSCREYPTSVFQGIVDG
;
A
#
# COMPACT_ATOMS: atom_id res chain seq x y z
N GLY A 1 9.84 5.95 17.60
CA GLY A 1 9.55 7.29 17.04
C GLY A 1 9.34 8.29 18.16
N TRP A 2 9.67 9.57 17.94
CA TRP A 2 9.60 10.66 18.93
C TRP A 2 8.27 10.72 19.70
N ILE A 3 7.14 10.56 19.01
CA ILE A 3 5.81 10.64 19.63
C ILE A 3 5.50 9.51 20.61
N LEU A 4 5.98 8.29 20.32
CA LEU A 4 5.86 7.15 21.26
C LEU A 4 6.70 7.39 22.52
N GLY A 5 7.83 8.10 22.37
CA GLY A 5 8.69 8.53 23.48
C GLY A 5 8.04 9.55 24.42
N GLN A 6 7.02 10.29 23.95
CA GLN A 6 6.28 11.27 24.76
C GLN A 6 5.28 10.61 25.72
N LYS A 7 5.01 9.30 25.60
CA LYS A 7 4.08 8.53 26.45
C LYS A 7 2.67 9.16 26.59
N LEU A 8 2.23 9.96 25.63
CA LEU A 8 0.91 10.60 25.65
C LEU A 8 -0.19 9.54 25.51
N ARG A 9 -1.18 9.51 26.43
CA ARG A 9 -2.25 8.49 26.46
C ARG A 9 -2.95 8.24 25.12
N GLY A 10 -3.13 9.28 24.30
CA GLY A 10 -3.74 9.17 22.97
C GLY A 10 -2.86 8.54 21.87
N PHE A 11 -1.56 8.34 22.15
CA PHE A 11 -0.57 7.85 21.18
C PHE A 11 0.16 6.59 21.67
N GLN A 12 -0.38 5.87 22.65
CA GLN A 12 0.31 4.74 23.28
C GLN A 12 0.18 3.42 22.48
N THR A 13 -0.86 3.25 21.66
CA THR A 13 -1.11 2.01 20.91
C THR A 13 -1.84 2.29 19.59
N GLY A 14 -1.82 1.32 18.67
CA GLY A 14 -2.65 1.36 17.45
C GLY A 14 -2.04 2.13 16.27
N LEU A 15 -2.90 2.43 15.28
CA LEU A 15 -2.58 3.23 14.09
C LEU A 15 -2.46 4.74 14.37
N GLY A 16 -3.02 5.22 15.49
CA GLY A 16 -3.10 6.65 15.82
C GLY A 16 -1.75 7.38 15.79
N PRO A 17 -0.67 6.83 16.38
CA PRO A 17 0.66 7.42 16.31
C PRO A 17 1.21 7.51 14.88
N LEU A 18 0.98 6.50 14.05
CA LEU A 18 1.42 6.52 12.64
C LEU A 18 0.62 7.55 11.85
N GLN A 19 -0.71 7.55 11.98
CA GLN A 19 -1.58 8.52 11.31
C GLN A 19 -1.24 9.96 11.67
N PHE A 20 -0.96 10.23 12.95
CA PHE A 20 -0.52 11.53 13.39
C PHE A 20 0.86 11.89 12.83
N THR A 21 1.83 10.97 12.90
CA THR A 21 3.18 11.17 12.34
C THR A 21 3.11 11.45 10.83
N ASN A 22 2.24 10.74 10.12
CA ASN A 22 2.00 10.95 8.70
C ASN A 22 1.36 12.32 8.43
N THR A 23 0.40 12.73 9.25
CA THR A 23 -0.26 14.03 9.11
C THR A 23 0.72 15.18 9.30
N ILE A 24 1.54 15.15 10.36
CA ILE A 24 2.55 16.19 10.61
C ILE A 24 3.65 16.21 9.55
N ALA A 25 3.98 15.06 8.94
CA ALA A 25 4.89 15.00 7.82
C ALA A 25 4.28 15.63 6.55
N LEU A 26 3.02 15.32 6.25
CA LEU A 26 2.30 15.88 5.10
C LEU A 26 2.13 17.41 5.20
N VAL A 27 1.95 17.95 6.40
CA VAL A 27 1.90 19.41 6.60
C VAL A 27 3.29 20.04 6.79
N SER A 28 4.37 19.31 6.48
CA SER A 28 5.77 19.78 6.53
C SER A 28 6.26 20.22 7.92
N ILE A 29 5.61 19.76 9.00
CA ILE A 29 6.06 19.99 10.38
C ILE A 29 7.18 19.01 10.76
N ALA A 30 7.18 17.81 10.17
CA ALA A 30 8.22 16.80 10.33
C ALA A 30 8.70 16.28 8.97
N SER A 31 9.90 15.71 8.94
CA SER A 31 10.38 14.97 7.76
C SER A 31 9.56 13.69 7.56
N GLU A 32 9.30 13.35 6.31
CA GLU A 32 8.72 12.05 5.95
C GLU A 32 9.66 10.90 6.38
N PRO A 33 9.15 9.76 6.87
CA PRO A 33 9.97 8.59 7.12
C PRO A 33 10.67 8.11 5.85
N SER A 34 11.84 7.48 5.99
CA SER A 34 12.49 6.81 4.87
C SER A 34 11.70 5.55 4.46
N PRO A 35 11.85 5.06 3.21
CA PRO A 35 11.25 3.81 2.76
C PRO A 35 11.63 2.63 3.66
N GLU A 36 12.88 2.56 4.12
CA GLU A 36 13.40 1.49 4.99
C GLU A 36 12.75 1.55 6.37
N PHE A 37 12.56 2.75 6.92
CA PHE A 37 11.87 2.92 8.19
C PHE A 37 10.41 2.45 8.09
N MET A 38 9.71 2.82 7.01
CA MET A 38 8.34 2.37 6.77
C MET A 38 8.28 0.85 6.57
N ALA A 39 9.22 0.27 5.82
CA ALA A 39 9.36 -1.17 5.61
C ALA A 39 9.53 -1.90 6.96
N GLN A 40 10.41 -1.40 7.81
CA GLN A 40 10.64 -1.94 9.15
C GLN A 40 9.38 -1.83 10.01
N TRP A 41 8.69 -0.68 9.97
CA TRP A 41 7.45 -0.49 10.70
C TRP A 41 6.38 -1.50 10.28
N ILE A 42 6.18 -1.72 8.99
CA ILE A 42 5.22 -2.73 8.48
C ILE A 42 5.63 -4.14 8.94
N ALA A 43 6.92 -4.47 8.89
CA ALA A 43 7.42 -5.76 9.35
C ALA A 43 7.19 -6.02 10.85
N SER A 44 7.21 -4.96 11.66
CA SER A 44 6.94 -5.00 13.11
C SER A 44 5.45 -4.94 13.46
N ASN A 45 4.58 -4.47 12.55
CA ASN A 45 3.16 -4.25 12.82
C ASN A 45 2.28 -4.98 11.77
N ARG A 46 2.43 -6.30 11.69
CA ARG A 46 1.81 -7.17 10.67
C ARG A 46 0.30 -7.33 10.82
N GLU A 47 -0.26 -6.88 11.94
CA GLU A 47 -1.69 -6.86 12.22
C GLU A 47 -2.44 -5.77 11.44
N TYR A 48 -1.73 -4.78 10.88
CA TYR A 48 -2.35 -3.71 10.10
C TYR A 48 -2.46 -4.04 8.61
N SER A 49 -3.31 -3.26 7.95
CA SER A 49 -3.74 -3.52 6.57
C SER A 49 -2.62 -3.41 5.53
N ALA A 50 -1.53 -2.70 5.79
CA ALA A 50 -0.40 -2.61 4.86
C ALA A 50 0.26 -3.98 4.61
N PHE A 51 0.45 -4.79 5.65
CA PHE A 51 0.98 -6.16 5.50
C PHE A 51 0.01 -7.06 4.73
N ALA A 52 -1.29 -6.97 5.02
CA ALA A 52 -2.31 -7.69 4.26
C ALA A 52 -2.34 -7.25 2.78
N GLY A 53 -2.13 -5.96 2.50
CA GLY A 53 -2.03 -5.40 1.16
C GLY A 53 -0.89 -6.03 0.37
N LEU A 54 0.31 -6.18 0.95
CA LEU A 54 1.44 -6.85 0.28
C LEU A 54 1.07 -8.28 -0.13
N LYS A 55 0.43 -9.04 0.76
CA LYS A 55 -0.03 -10.40 0.43
C LYS A 55 -1.03 -10.42 -0.72
N LEU A 56 -1.97 -9.47 -0.72
CA LEU A 56 -3.01 -9.37 -1.74
C LEU A 56 -2.47 -8.93 -3.10
N LEU A 57 -1.34 -8.23 -3.12
CA LEU A 57 -0.59 -7.92 -4.35
C LEU A 57 0.22 -9.12 -4.88
N GLY A 58 0.19 -10.27 -4.21
CA GLY A 58 0.82 -11.51 -4.68
C GLY A 58 2.21 -11.80 -4.11
N PHE A 59 2.72 -10.99 -3.17
CA PHE A 59 3.95 -11.33 -2.44
C PHE A 59 3.74 -12.58 -1.58
N ASN A 60 4.64 -13.55 -1.66
CA ASN A 60 4.60 -14.78 -0.89
C ASN A 60 4.98 -14.55 0.60
N LEU A 61 4.06 -13.92 1.34
CA LEU A 61 4.25 -13.59 2.76
C LEU A 61 3.24 -14.34 3.64
N SER A 62 3.74 -14.89 4.75
CA SER A 62 2.95 -15.48 5.81
C SER A 62 3.19 -14.74 7.12
N LYS A 63 2.39 -15.04 8.15
CA LYS A 63 2.61 -14.50 9.51
C LYS A 63 4.00 -14.87 10.05
N HIS A 64 4.62 -15.94 9.54
CA HIS A 64 5.92 -16.46 9.96
C HIS A 64 7.08 -16.02 9.06
N SER A 65 6.83 -15.27 7.97
CA SER A 65 7.90 -14.76 7.11
C SER A 65 8.90 -13.93 7.92
N SER A 66 10.17 -13.93 7.53
CA SER A 66 11.18 -13.12 8.22
C SER A 66 10.85 -11.62 8.11
N SER A 67 11.29 -10.81 9.08
CA SER A 67 11.11 -9.35 8.99
C SER A 67 11.80 -8.77 7.75
N THR A 68 12.91 -9.36 7.33
CA THR A 68 13.61 -9.02 6.08
C THR A 68 12.74 -9.26 4.86
N ALA A 69 12.05 -10.40 4.76
CA ALA A 69 11.14 -10.69 3.65
C ALA A 69 10.04 -9.63 3.50
N VAL A 70 9.43 -9.20 4.62
CA VAL A 70 8.40 -8.15 4.61
C VAL A 70 8.98 -6.81 4.19
N GLN A 71 10.18 -6.47 4.67
CA GLN A 71 10.85 -5.23 4.29
C GLN A 71 11.18 -5.19 2.80
N VAL A 72 11.73 -6.29 2.26
CA VAL A 72 12.05 -6.42 0.83
C VAL A 72 10.77 -6.28 0.00
N ALA A 73 9.68 -6.95 0.39
CA ALA A 73 8.41 -6.83 -0.33
C ALA A 73 7.90 -5.38 -0.41
N PHE A 74 7.94 -4.65 0.69
CA PHE A 74 7.56 -3.23 0.68
C PHE A 74 8.51 -2.39 -0.18
N LEU A 75 9.82 -2.58 -0.08
CA LEU A 75 10.79 -1.83 -0.88
C LEU A 75 10.65 -2.13 -2.38
N CYS A 76 10.37 -3.37 -2.76
CA CYS A 76 10.05 -3.74 -4.12
C CYS A 76 8.80 -3.04 -4.62
N PHE A 77 7.72 -3.04 -3.82
CA PHE A 77 6.49 -2.32 -4.15
C PHE A 77 6.73 -0.81 -4.28
N TYR A 78 7.45 -0.20 -3.34
CA TYR A 78 7.80 1.22 -3.36
C TYR A 78 8.62 1.59 -4.60
N ARG A 79 9.67 0.84 -4.91
CA ARG A 79 10.51 1.07 -6.09
C ARG A 79 9.76 0.84 -7.39
N TRP A 80 8.83 -0.11 -7.41
CA TRP A 80 7.95 -0.33 -8.55
C TRP A 80 7.09 0.92 -8.81
N LEU A 81 6.43 1.47 -7.78
CA LEU A 81 5.69 2.73 -7.92
C LEU A 81 6.60 3.89 -8.35
N ASP A 82 7.78 4.02 -7.75
CA ASP A 82 8.73 5.07 -8.09
C ASP A 82 9.20 4.96 -9.56
N HIS A 83 9.34 3.75 -10.09
CA HIS A 83 9.73 3.55 -11.48
C HIS A 83 8.61 3.92 -12.46
N PHE A 84 7.36 3.57 -12.15
CA PHE A 84 6.23 3.70 -13.08
C PHE A 84 5.46 5.01 -12.97
N LEU A 85 5.46 5.68 -11.81
CA LEU A 85 4.81 6.98 -11.67
C LEU A 85 5.65 8.06 -12.36
N THR A 86 5.00 8.92 -13.14
CA THR A 86 5.69 10.08 -13.71
C THR A 86 6.03 11.08 -12.61
N ASN A 87 6.95 12.00 -12.89
CA ASN A 87 7.24 13.09 -11.95
C ASN A 87 6.01 13.99 -11.69
N ALA A 88 5.05 14.05 -12.62
CA ALA A 88 3.79 14.74 -12.41
C ALA A 88 2.91 13.99 -11.41
N ASP A 89 2.68 12.69 -11.64
CA ASP A 89 1.89 11.84 -10.74
C ASP A 89 2.49 11.84 -9.32
N LYS A 90 3.82 11.75 -9.21
CA LYS A 90 4.50 11.79 -7.91
C LYS A 90 4.24 13.09 -7.15
N ARG A 91 4.17 14.23 -7.84
CA ARG A 91 3.83 15.52 -7.20
C ARG A 91 2.37 15.55 -6.78
N ASP A 92 1.46 15.15 -7.68
CA ASP A 92 0.02 15.24 -7.46
C ASP A 92 -0.45 14.28 -6.36
N LEU A 93 0.18 13.11 -6.26
CA LEU A 93 -0.11 12.09 -5.25
C LEU A 93 0.66 12.28 -3.94
N HIS A 94 1.57 13.26 -3.87
CA HIS A 94 2.55 13.39 -2.79
C HIS A 94 3.27 12.05 -2.54
N PHE A 95 3.84 11.47 -3.61
CA PHE A 95 4.48 10.17 -3.57
C PHE A 95 5.64 10.14 -2.58
N GLY A 96 5.58 9.17 -1.68
CA GLY A 96 6.56 8.91 -0.63
C GLY A 96 6.17 7.65 0.15
N PRO A 97 6.96 7.26 1.16
CA PRO A 97 6.69 6.05 1.93
C PRO A 97 5.33 6.04 2.62
N ILE A 98 4.81 7.21 3.00
CA ILE A 98 3.45 7.34 3.56
C ILE A 98 2.41 6.98 2.51
N PHE A 99 2.53 7.51 1.29
CA PHE A 99 1.62 7.21 0.19
C PHE A 99 1.61 5.70 -0.10
N ALA A 100 2.78 5.07 -0.20
CA ALA A 100 2.89 3.64 -0.48
C ALA A 100 2.23 2.78 0.62
N GLU A 101 2.45 3.10 1.89
CA GLU A 101 1.78 2.40 3.01
C GLU A 101 0.25 2.56 2.95
N GLN A 102 -0.22 3.79 2.72
CA GLN A 102 -1.65 4.07 2.63
C GLN A 102 -2.29 3.32 1.46
N LEU A 103 -1.59 3.24 0.34
CA LEU A 103 -2.05 2.53 -0.83
C LEU A 103 -2.24 1.03 -0.56
N LEU A 104 -1.28 0.38 0.11
CA LEU A 104 -1.41 -1.01 0.55
C LEU A 104 -2.59 -1.21 1.50
N CYS A 105 -2.79 -0.27 2.43
CA CYS A 105 -3.96 -0.28 3.31
C CYS A 105 -5.29 -0.19 2.53
N LYS A 106 -5.35 0.56 1.43
CA LYS A 106 -6.53 0.62 0.56
C LYS A 106 -6.73 -0.65 -0.24
N VAL A 107 -5.68 -1.29 -0.75
CA VAL A 107 -5.76 -2.61 -1.40
C VAL A 107 -6.45 -3.62 -0.48
N ALA A 108 -6.01 -3.74 0.77
CA ALA A 108 -6.64 -4.64 1.74
C ALA A 108 -8.08 -4.26 2.08
N ARG A 109 -8.37 -2.97 2.20
CA ARG A 109 -9.75 -2.49 2.45
C ARG A 109 -10.69 -2.83 1.29
N TRP A 110 -10.21 -2.70 0.06
CA TRP A 110 -10.98 -3.03 -1.14
C TRP A 110 -11.34 -4.49 -1.23
N GLN A 111 -10.38 -5.39 -0.96
CA GLN A 111 -10.67 -6.83 -0.88
C GLN A 111 -11.78 -7.11 0.14
N ASN A 112 -11.72 -6.49 1.33
CA ASN A 112 -12.76 -6.67 2.35
C ASN A 112 -14.12 -6.11 1.92
N CYS A 113 -14.15 -4.93 1.29
CA CYS A 113 -15.39 -4.34 0.77
C CYS A 113 -16.06 -5.24 -0.28
N LEU A 114 -15.27 -5.82 -1.20
CA LEU A 114 -15.78 -6.74 -2.21
C LEU A 114 -16.36 -8.02 -1.59
N LEU A 115 -15.67 -8.61 -0.61
CA LEU A 115 -16.18 -9.78 0.12
C LEU A 115 -17.52 -9.48 0.81
N HIS A 116 -17.66 -8.31 1.43
CA HIS A 116 -18.91 -7.90 2.09
C HIS A 116 -20.08 -7.66 1.14
N MET A 117 -19.83 -7.34 -0.13
CA MET A 117 -20.87 -7.15 -1.14
C MET A 117 -21.45 -8.47 -1.67
N GLY A 118 -21.21 -9.61 -0.99
CA GLY A 118 -21.71 -10.94 -1.41
C GLY A 118 -21.04 -11.45 -2.68
N ARG A 119 -19.95 -10.79 -3.07
CA ARG A 119 -19.18 -11.05 -4.25
C ARG A 119 -18.03 -11.98 -3.81
N ASN A 120 -18.11 -13.28 -4.14
CA ASN A 120 -16.96 -14.22 -4.19
C ASN A 120 -15.92 -13.75 -5.23
N TYR A 121 -15.36 -12.56 -5.05
CA TYR A 121 -14.56 -11.86 -6.05
C TYR A 121 -13.20 -11.61 -5.42
N ASN A 122 -12.17 -12.09 -6.10
CA ASN A 122 -10.80 -11.90 -5.69
C ASN A 122 -10.22 -10.69 -6.49
N LEU A 123 -9.44 -9.81 -5.85
CA LEU A 123 -8.86 -8.63 -6.52
C LEU A 123 -7.92 -9.00 -7.69
N LEU A 124 -7.23 -10.14 -7.62
CA LEU A 124 -6.38 -10.66 -8.71
C LEU A 124 -7.21 -11.07 -9.93
N GLU A 125 -8.31 -11.81 -9.75
CA GLU A 125 -9.28 -12.16 -10.80
C GLU A 125 -9.86 -10.89 -11.44
N LYS A 126 -10.11 -9.86 -10.64
CA LYS A 126 -10.57 -8.56 -11.14
C LYS A 126 -9.47 -7.84 -11.91
N ALA A 127 -8.21 -7.87 -11.46
CA ALA A 127 -7.10 -7.28 -12.20
C ALA A 127 -6.84 -8.01 -13.54
N GLU A 128 -7.11 -9.31 -13.61
CA GLU A 128 -7.00 -10.10 -14.84
C GLU A 128 -8.17 -9.86 -15.82
N THR A 129 -9.37 -9.54 -15.31
CA THR A 129 -10.59 -9.36 -16.13
C THR A 129 -10.93 -7.90 -16.44
N LEU A 130 -10.62 -6.98 -15.52
CA LEU A 130 -10.70 -5.53 -15.66
C LEU A 130 -9.30 -4.95 -15.83
N PHE A 131 -8.64 -5.39 -16.90
CA PHE A 131 -7.83 -4.43 -17.62
C PHE A 131 -8.80 -3.44 -18.24
N GLU A 132 -8.89 -2.22 -17.71
CA GLU A 132 -9.54 -1.16 -18.47
C GLU A 132 -8.69 -0.99 -19.74
N PRO A 133 -9.22 -1.32 -20.94
CA PRO A 133 -8.50 -1.12 -22.19
C PRO A 133 -8.42 0.37 -22.55
N GLU A 134 -9.10 1.21 -21.77
CA GLU A 134 -9.25 2.63 -21.97
C GLU A 134 -8.21 3.41 -21.16
N GLU A 135 -7.79 4.52 -21.74
CA GLU A 135 -6.89 5.49 -21.14
C GLU A 135 -7.45 5.96 -19.78
N TRP A 136 -6.58 6.03 -18.76
CA TRP A 136 -7.00 6.47 -17.42
C TRP A 136 -7.76 7.80 -17.52
N THR A 137 -9.02 7.80 -17.07
CA THR A 137 -9.86 9.00 -17.11
C THR A 137 -9.90 9.63 -15.71
N PRO A 138 -9.31 10.84 -15.51
CA PRO A 138 -9.40 11.53 -14.25
C PRO A 138 -10.86 11.66 -13.79
N GLY A 139 -11.17 11.23 -12.57
CA GLY A 139 -12.53 11.30 -12.02
C GLY A 139 -13.49 10.18 -12.47
N GLY A 140 -13.05 9.20 -13.27
CA GLY A 140 -13.89 8.07 -13.69
C GLY A 140 -14.47 7.22 -12.54
N ASN A 141 -13.88 7.33 -11.34
CA ASN A 141 -14.32 6.61 -10.15
C ASN A 141 -15.36 7.38 -9.31
N PHE A 142 -15.78 8.60 -9.72
CA PHE A 142 -16.77 9.38 -8.98
C PHE A 142 -18.15 8.70 -8.94
N GLU A 143 -18.52 8.03 -10.03
CA GLU A 143 -19.83 7.38 -10.18
C GLU A 143 -19.77 5.84 -10.02
N ASP A 144 -18.61 5.22 -10.25
CA ASP A 144 -18.39 3.78 -10.05
C ASP A 144 -17.25 3.53 -9.06
N HIS A 145 -17.65 3.25 -7.82
CA HIS A 145 -16.73 3.05 -6.69
C HIS A 145 -16.10 1.65 -6.68
N THR A 146 -16.39 0.83 -7.71
CA THR A 146 -15.82 -0.50 -7.83
C THR A 146 -14.52 -0.53 -8.65
N LYS A 147 -14.14 0.57 -9.31
CA LYS A 147 -12.96 0.70 -10.20
C LYS A 147 -11.63 0.94 -9.47
N PHE A 148 -10.57 0.22 -9.84
CA PHE A 148 -9.28 0.25 -9.14
C PHE A 148 -8.70 1.69 -9.04
N PRO A 149 -8.08 2.09 -7.90
CA PRO A 149 -7.62 3.46 -7.71
C PRO A 149 -6.30 3.80 -8.42
N ILE A 150 -5.62 2.83 -9.04
CA ILE A 150 -4.36 3.03 -9.78
C ILE A 150 -4.44 2.27 -11.12
N PRO A 151 -3.90 2.81 -12.22
CA PRO A 151 -3.76 2.06 -13.46
C PRO A 151 -2.90 0.79 -13.29
N SER A 152 -3.37 -0.32 -13.87
CA SER A 152 -2.60 -1.55 -14.09
C SER A 152 -1.96 -1.47 -15.48
N CYS A 153 -0.63 -1.43 -15.56
CA CYS A 153 0.06 -1.39 -16.87
C CYS A 153 -0.09 -2.74 -17.60
N ARG A 154 -0.49 -2.69 -18.88
CA ARG A 154 -0.69 -3.83 -19.81
C ARG A 154 0.48 -4.82 -19.88
N GLU A 155 1.70 -4.38 -19.58
CA GLU A 155 2.91 -5.17 -19.79
C GLU A 155 3.26 -6.09 -18.61
N TYR A 156 2.53 -6.03 -17.51
CA TYR A 156 2.90 -6.73 -16.29
C TYR A 156 1.74 -7.58 -15.77
N PRO A 157 1.74 -8.91 -16.02
CA PRO A 157 0.80 -9.81 -15.38
C PRO A 157 0.92 -9.68 -13.85
N THR A 158 -0.20 -9.84 -13.16
CA THR A 158 -0.36 -9.93 -11.69
C THR A 158 0.66 -10.84 -10.99
N SER A 159 1.36 -11.68 -11.75
CA SER A 159 2.50 -12.50 -11.35
C SER A 159 3.81 -11.74 -11.05
N VAL A 160 3.91 -10.41 -11.21
CA VAL A 160 5.18 -9.67 -10.99
C VAL A 160 5.81 -9.95 -9.62
N PHE A 161 5.00 -10.10 -8.57
CA PHE A 161 5.50 -10.27 -7.20
C PHE A 161 5.55 -11.73 -6.72
N GLN A 162 5.08 -12.67 -7.55
CA GLN A 162 4.86 -14.06 -7.16
C GLN A 162 6.16 -14.86 -6.99
N GLY A 163 7.29 -14.33 -7.47
CA GLY A 163 8.64 -14.90 -7.32
C GLY A 163 9.67 -13.98 -6.67
N ILE A 164 9.27 -12.82 -6.11
CA ILE A 164 10.23 -11.82 -5.60
C ILE A 164 10.77 -12.16 -4.20
N VAL A 165 10.26 -13.19 -3.54
CA VAL A 165 10.76 -13.62 -2.22
C VAL A 165 10.86 -15.15 -2.12
N ASP A 166 11.64 -15.76 -3.00
CA ASP A 166 12.25 -17.07 -2.75
C ASP A 166 13.70 -16.85 -2.32
N GLY A 167 13.90 -16.80 -1.00
CA GLY A 167 15.20 -16.64 -0.33
C GLY A 167 15.09 -16.93 1.15
#